data_AF-A0A401QEE9-F1
#
_entry.id   AF-A0A401QEE9-F1
#
_cell.length_a   1.000
_cell.length_b   1.000
_cell.length_c   1.000
_cell.angle_alpha   90.00
_cell.angle_beta   90.00
_cell.angle_gamma   90.00
#
_symmetry.space_group_name_H-M   'P 1'
#
loop_
_entity.id
_entity.type
_entity.pdbx_description
1 polymer ?
#
loop_
_entity_poly.entity_id
_entity_poly.type
_entity_poly.pdbx_seq_one_letter_code
_entity_poly.pdbx_strand_id
1 'polypeptide(L)'
;MIPEVYGEKGWSLLSSAAQYYEDAKECFKKALEEFPDNIEWNVGYATDLSRLEGFSGTPKVYEHSPLISHMICSLNEEYDKAEEIYNNLLTLKGVRPENKQAICLQAGLFELKSKRSESNTITDFLEGVKVKYNSNEEKRCRVKLEMIVERRLHRNPRDCKALSVLGFLHQLDGEKSKAIEYFEKALEFDPANEIYLSAVCELKE
;
A
#
# COMPACT_ATOMS: atom_id res chain seq x y z
N MET A 1 -6.41 -26.36 -15.99
CA MET A 1 -5.44 -25.24 -15.91
C MET A 1 -4.76 -25.39 -14.57
N ILE A 2 -3.42 -25.30 -14.50
CA ILE A 2 -2.69 -25.52 -13.24
C ILE A 2 -2.84 -24.32 -12.29
N PRO A 3 -2.76 -24.50 -10.96
CA PRO A 3 -3.05 -23.46 -9.95
C PRO A 3 -2.28 -22.15 -10.15
N GLU A 4 -1.04 -22.22 -10.62
CA GLU A 4 -0.20 -21.07 -10.92
C GLU A 4 -0.81 -20.19 -12.02
N VAL A 5 -1.39 -20.80 -13.05
CA VAL A 5 -2.06 -20.06 -14.13
C VAL A 5 -3.33 -19.41 -13.61
N TYR A 6 -4.05 -20.03 -12.68
CA TYR A 6 -5.19 -19.41 -12.02
C TYR A 6 -4.77 -18.23 -11.13
N GLY A 7 -3.70 -18.37 -10.35
CA GLY A 7 -3.16 -17.28 -9.52
C GLY A 7 -2.72 -16.08 -10.35
N GLU A 8 -1.93 -16.30 -11.40
CA GLU A 8 -1.48 -15.24 -12.32
C GLU A 8 -2.65 -14.58 -13.07
N LYS A 9 -3.65 -15.38 -13.46
CA LYS A 9 -4.87 -14.86 -14.09
C LYS A 9 -5.70 -14.04 -13.12
N GLY A 10 -5.82 -14.47 -11.86
CA GLY A 10 -6.47 -13.71 -10.79
C GLY A 10 -5.85 -12.33 -10.64
N TRP A 11 -4.52 -12.27 -10.53
CA TRP A 11 -3.81 -10.99 -10.42
C TRP A 11 -3.96 -10.11 -11.66
N SER A 12 -3.94 -10.71 -12.85
CA SER A 12 -4.10 -9.97 -14.11
C SER A 12 -5.49 -9.33 -14.22
N LEU A 13 -6.53 -10.05 -13.81
CA LEU A 13 -7.91 -9.55 -13.78
C LEU A 13 -8.11 -8.50 -12.68
N LEU A 14 -7.57 -8.73 -11.48
CA LEU A 14 -7.60 -7.81 -10.35
C LEU A 14 -6.93 -6.47 -10.67
N SER A 15 -5.84 -6.48 -11.45
CA SER A 15 -5.12 -5.25 -11.86
C SER A 15 -5.80 -4.48 -13.00
N SER A 16 -6.88 -5.03 -13.57
CA SER A 16 -7.59 -4.46 -14.71
C SER A 16 -8.71 -3.50 -14.25
N ALA A 17 -9.95 -3.75 -14.64
CA ALA A 17 -11.12 -2.95 -14.30
C ALA A 17 -12.03 -3.64 -13.28
N ALA A 18 -12.83 -2.84 -12.56
CA ALA A 18 -13.72 -3.33 -11.50
C ALA A 18 -14.73 -4.39 -11.94
N GLN A 19 -15.11 -4.40 -13.22
CA GLN A 19 -15.98 -5.42 -13.79
C GLN A 19 -15.37 -6.83 -13.74
N TYR A 20 -14.05 -6.97 -13.56
CA TYR A 20 -13.35 -8.24 -13.55
C TYR A 20 -13.01 -8.76 -12.15
N TYR A 21 -13.36 -8.03 -11.07
CA TYR A 21 -13.03 -8.46 -9.71
C TYR A 21 -13.73 -9.78 -9.31
N GLU A 22 -14.94 -10.03 -9.82
CA GLU A 22 -15.61 -11.32 -9.59
C GLU A 22 -14.88 -12.48 -10.29
N ASP A 23 -14.42 -12.26 -11.53
CA ASP A 23 -13.66 -13.26 -12.28
C ASP A 23 -12.28 -13.50 -11.65
N ALA A 24 -11.64 -12.43 -11.15
CA ALA A 24 -10.38 -12.48 -10.42
C ALA A 24 -10.51 -13.28 -9.12
N LYS A 25 -11.57 -13.02 -8.34
CA LYS A 25 -11.91 -13.74 -7.11
C LYS A 25 -12.06 -15.24 -7.38
N GLU A 26 -12.77 -15.60 -8.45
CA GLU A 26 -12.98 -17.00 -8.84
C GLU A 26 -11.66 -17.67 -9.29
N CYS A 27 -10.77 -16.92 -9.96
CA CYS A 27 -9.45 -17.43 -10.31
C CYS A 27 -8.60 -17.72 -9.08
N PHE A 28 -8.54 -16.79 -8.11
CA PHE A 28 -7.82 -17.06 -6.86
C PHE A 28 -8.43 -18.20 -6.05
N LYS A 29 -9.76 -18.29 -5.99
CA LYS A 29 -10.44 -19.41 -5.33
C LYS A 29 -10.00 -20.77 -5.90
N LYS A 30 -9.97 -20.91 -7.22
CA LYS A 30 -9.51 -22.13 -7.91
C LYS A 30 -8.04 -22.44 -7.66
N ALA A 31 -7.19 -21.43 -7.57
CA ALA A 31 -5.80 -21.63 -7.22
C ALA A 31 -5.65 -22.14 -5.77
N LEU A 32 -6.43 -21.57 -4.85
CA LEU A 32 -6.44 -21.90 -3.42
C LEU A 32 -7.11 -23.24 -3.08
N GLU A 33 -7.93 -23.82 -3.96
CA GLU A 33 -8.46 -25.18 -3.78
C GLU A 33 -7.33 -26.23 -3.72
N GLU A 34 -6.25 -26.02 -4.48
CA GLU A 34 -5.09 -26.92 -4.53
C GLU A 34 -4.00 -26.51 -3.54
N PHE A 35 -3.81 -25.21 -3.30
CA PHE A 35 -2.85 -24.70 -2.32
C PHE A 35 -3.51 -23.71 -1.35
N PRO A 36 -4.25 -24.19 -0.33
CA PRO A 36 -5.01 -23.35 0.59
C PRO A 36 -4.16 -22.35 1.38
N ASP A 37 -2.91 -22.71 1.67
CA ASP A 37 -1.97 -21.91 2.45
C ASP A 37 -1.11 -20.97 1.60
N ASN A 38 -1.36 -20.89 0.28
CA ASN A 38 -0.60 -20.00 -0.60
C ASN A 38 -0.89 -18.53 -0.27
N ILE A 39 0.06 -17.89 0.41
CA ILE A 39 -0.11 -16.54 0.95
C ILE A 39 -0.37 -15.52 -0.17
N GLU A 40 0.29 -15.66 -1.33
CA GLU A 40 0.11 -14.74 -2.45
C GLU A 40 -1.32 -14.76 -2.99
N TRP A 41 -1.89 -15.94 -3.22
CA TRP A 41 -3.25 -16.04 -3.76
C TRP A 41 -4.31 -15.69 -2.72
N ASN A 42 -4.06 -15.97 -1.44
CA ASN A 42 -4.91 -15.52 -0.34
C ASN A 42 -4.98 -13.98 -0.28
N VAL A 43 -3.85 -13.30 -0.48
CA VAL A 43 -3.80 -11.83 -0.54
C VAL A 43 -4.51 -11.29 -1.78
N GLY A 44 -4.31 -11.93 -2.93
CA GLY A 44 -5.06 -11.60 -4.15
C GLY A 44 -6.57 -11.69 -3.95
N TYR A 45 -7.02 -12.82 -3.38
CA TYR A 45 -8.43 -13.05 -3.05
C TYR A 45 -8.99 -12.03 -2.05
N ALA A 46 -8.25 -11.72 -0.99
CA ALA A 46 -8.65 -10.71 0.00
C ALA A 46 -8.73 -9.30 -0.61
N THR A 47 -7.82 -8.98 -1.54
CA THR A 47 -7.80 -7.70 -2.25
C THR A 47 -9.03 -7.54 -3.15
N ASP A 48 -9.43 -8.59 -3.86
CA ASP A 48 -10.67 -8.59 -4.66
C ASP A 48 -11.91 -8.36 -3.79
N LEU A 49 -12.02 -9.07 -2.67
CA LEU A 49 -13.15 -8.92 -1.75
C LEU A 49 -13.28 -7.50 -1.22
N SER A 50 -12.17 -6.90 -0.75
CA SER A 50 -12.18 -5.52 -0.26
C SER A 50 -12.59 -4.52 -1.33
N ARG A 51 -12.17 -4.73 -2.58
CA ARG A 51 -12.57 -3.87 -3.71
C ARG A 51 -14.06 -4.01 -3.98
N LEU A 52 -14.60 -5.23 -4.01
CA LEU A 52 -16.02 -5.52 -4.21
C LEU A 52 -16.90 -4.90 -3.12
N GLU A 53 -16.47 -4.92 -1.85
CA GLU A 53 -17.18 -4.26 -0.73
C GLU A 53 -17.28 -2.73 -0.92
N GLY A 54 -16.25 -2.10 -1.46
CA GLY A 54 -16.25 -0.66 -1.77
C GLY A 54 -17.32 -0.25 -2.79
N PHE A 55 -17.80 -1.19 -3.62
CA PHE A 55 -18.89 -0.95 -4.59
C PHE A 55 -20.27 -1.34 -4.07
N SER A 56 -20.37 -2.31 -3.14
CA SER A 56 -21.65 -2.89 -2.72
C SER A 56 -22.38 -2.10 -1.63
N GLY A 57 -21.71 -1.17 -0.95
CA GLY A 57 -22.29 -0.28 0.06
C GLY A 57 -22.95 -1.00 1.25
N THR A 58 -22.78 -2.32 1.37
CA THR A 58 -23.43 -3.16 2.38
C THR A 58 -22.44 -4.22 2.88
N PRO A 59 -22.22 -4.33 4.20
CA PRO A 59 -21.40 -5.41 4.75
C PRO A 59 -22.21 -6.70 4.70
N LYS A 60 -21.92 -7.57 3.74
CA LYS A 60 -22.44 -8.94 3.74
C LYS A 60 -21.31 -9.90 4.13
N VAL A 61 -21.49 -10.54 5.28
CA VAL A 61 -20.66 -11.64 5.77
C VAL A 61 -20.94 -12.84 4.87
N TYR A 62 -19.98 -13.22 4.03
CA TYR A 62 -20.04 -14.47 3.27
C TYR A 62 -18.95 -15.43 3.74
N GLU A 63 -19.30 -16.72 3.71
CA GLU A 63 -18.44 -17.84 4.07
C GLU A 63 -17.23 -17.89 3.13
N HIS A 64 -16.15 -17.24 3.56
CA HIS A 64 -14.83 -17.34 2.99
C HIS A 64 -14.12 -18.59 3.52
N SER A 65 -13.13 -19.10 2.79
CA SER A 65 -12.20 -20.14 3.25
C SER A 65 -11.85 -19.91 4.74
N PRO A 66 -11.82 -20.96 5.60
CA PRO A 66 -11.53 -20.80 7.02
C PRO A 66 -10.29 -19.95 7.30
N LEU A 67 -9.26 -20.02 6.45
CA LEU A 67 -8.04 -19.20 6.55
C LEU A 67 -8.25 -17.72 6.23
N ILE A 68 -9.14 -17.38 5.28
CA ILE A 68 -9.41 -15.98 4.87
C ILE A 68 -10.48 -15.35 5.76
N SER A 69 -11.49 -16.13 6.18
CA SER A 69 -12.42 -15.70 7.23
C SER A 69 -11.67 -15.50 8.55
N HIS A 70 -10.74 -16.39 8.89
CA HIS A 70 -9.84 -16.22 10.02
C HIS A 70 -8.84 -15.09 9.79
N MET A 71 -8.32 -14.84 8.58
CA MET A 71 -7.42 -13.72 8.32
C MET A 71 -8.16 -12.38 8.41
N ILE A 72 -9.33 -12.21 7.79
CA ILE A 72 -10.10 -10.96 7.87
C ILE A 72 -10.71 -10.73 9.27
N CYS A 73 -11.23 -11.78 9.95
CA CYS A 73 -11.70 -11.67 11.35
C CYS A 73 -10.53 -11.48 12.33
N SER A 74 -9.42 -12.22 12.21
CA SER A 74 -8.26 -12.02 13.09
C SER A 74 -7.52 -10.73 12.82
N LEU A 75 -7.51 -10.18 11.60
CA LEU A 75 -6.96 -8.85 11.34
C LEU A 75 -7.75 -7.74 12.07
N ASN A 76 -9.05 -7.96 12.30
CA ASN A 76 -9.89 -7.01 13.04
C ASN A 76 -9.75 -7.16 14.58
N GLU A 77 -9.15 -8.25 15.08
CA GLU A 77 -9.02 -8.58 16.52
C GLU A 77 -7.56 -8.78 17.02
N GLU A 78 -6.57 -8.99 16.13
CA GLU A 78 -5.17 -9.32 16.43
C GLU A 78 -4.20 -8.59 15.47
N TYR A 79 -3.95 -7.31 15.78
CA TYR A 79 -3.17 -6.38 14.96
C TYR A 79 -1.73 -6.81 14.65
N ASP A 80 -1.04 -7.45 15.60
CA ASP A 80 0.40 -7.76 15.43
C ASP A 80 0.63 -8.84 14.36
N LYS A 81 -0.35 -9.72 14.15
CA LYS A 81 -0.31 -10.73 13.08
C LYS A 81 -0.48 -10.10 11.69
N ALA A 82 -1.21 -8.99 11.59
CA ALA A 82 -1.40 -8.26 10.34
C ALA A 82 -0.07 -7.73 9.79
N GLU A 83 0.66 -7.04 10.66
CA GLU A 83 1.94 -6.42 10.38
C GLU A 83 2.97 -7.47 9.98
N GLU A 84 3.02 -8.59 10.71
CA GLU A 84 3.87 -9.73 10.38
C GLU A 84 3.58 -10.31 8.98
N ILE A 85 2.31 -10.48 8.62
CA ILE A 85 1.92 -10.99 7.31
C ILE A 85 2.35 -10.03 6.19
N TYR A 86 2.09 -8.73 6.33
CA TYR A 86 2.49 -7.75 5.32
C TYR A 86 4.01 -7.68 5.17
N ASN A 87 4.75 -7.69 6.27
CA ASN A 87 6.21 -7.71 6.25
C ASN A 87 6.74 -8.96 5.55
N ASN A 88 6.20 -10.14 5.86
CA ASN A 88 6.58 -11.39 5.21
C ASN A 88 6.34 -11.33 3.69
N LEU A 89 5.19 -10.80 3.26
CA LEU A 89 4.84 -10.63 1.85
C LEU A 89 5.80 -9.71 1.10
N LEU A 90 6.25 -8.61 1.73
CA LEU A 90 7.22 -7.69 1.12
C LEU A 90 8.61 -8.32 0.95
N THR A 91 8.97 -9.30 1.81
CA THR A 91 10.25 -10.02 1.73
C THR A 91 10.27 -11.15 0.70
N LEU A 92 9.11 -11.56 0.17
CA LEU A 92 9.03 -12.63 -0.83
C LEU A 92 9.79 -12.24 -2.11
N LYS A 93 10.65 -13.15 -2.58
CA LYS A 93 11.40 -12.98 -3.83
C LYS A 93 10.48 -13.23 -5.02
N GLY A 94 10.65 -12.44 -6.09
CA GLY A 94 9.89 -12.62 -7.33
C GLY A 94 8.51 -11.96 -7.37
N VAL A 95 8.06 -11.32 -6.28
CA VAL A 95 6.80 -10.57 -6.27
C VAL A 95 6.87 -9.43 -7.28
N ARG A 96 5.87 -9.36 -8.15
CA ARG A 96 5.75 -8.32 -9.19
C ARG A 96 5.63 -6.94 -8.54
N PRO A 97 6.19 -5.87 -9.12
CA PRO A 97 6.16 -4.52 -8.56
C PRO A 97 4.75 -4.02 -8.18
N GLU A 98 3.74 -4.30 -9.00
CA GLU A 98 2.34 -3.95 -8.78
C GLU A 98 1.77 -4.63 -7.54
N ASN A 99 2.11 -5.91 -7.36
CA ASN A 99 1.65 -6.69 -6.21
C ASN A 99 2.30 -6.15 -4.92
N LYS A 100 3.57 -5.72 -4.97
CA LYS A 100 4.22 -5.03 -3.83
C LYS A 100 3.50 -3.72 -3.49
N GLN A 101 3.13 -2.94 -4.50
CA GLN A 101 2.37 -1.71 -4.32
C GLN A 101 0.97 -1.98 -3.74
N ALA A 102 0.31 -3.06 -4.16
CA ALA A 102 -0.95 -3.50 -3.60
C ALA A 102 -0.81 -3.89 -2.12
N ILE A 103 0.24 -4.63 -1.76
CA ILE A 103 0.53 -5.01 -0.37
C ILE A 103 0.72 -3.77 0.51
N CYS A 104 1.57 -2.83 0.10
CA CYS A 104 1.79 -1.55 0.78
C CYS A 104 0.49 -0.74 0.93
N LEU A 105 -0.34 -0.69 -0.11
CA LEU A 105 -1.63 -0.02 -0.07
C LEU A 105 -2.55 -0.65 0.98
N GLN A 106 -2.63 -1.98 1.04
CA GLN A 106 -3.49 -2.65 2.02
C GLN A 106 -2.98 -2.48 3.44
N ALA A 107 -1.66 -2.57 3.67
CA ALA A 107 -1.05 -2.30 4.96
C ALA A 107 -1.39 -0.89 5.48
N GLY A 108 -1.18 0.14 4.65
CA GLY A 108 -1.49 1.52 5.04
C GLY A 108 -2.99 1.76 5.27
N LEU A 109 -3.87 1.13 4.48
CA LEU A 109 -5.33 1.21 4.69
C LEU A 109 -5.76 0.51 5.99
N PHE A 110 -5.12 -0.61 6.32
CA PHE A 110 -5.32 -1.31 7.57
C PHE A 110 -4.95 -0.43 8.78
N GLU A 111 -3.77 0.19 8.75
CA GLU A 111 -3.30 1.12 9.79
C GLU A 111 -4.23 2.34 9.96
N LEU A 112 -4.83 2.84 8.87
CA LEU A 112 -5.85 3.89 8.95
C LEU A 112 -7.12 3.42 9.65
N LYS A 113 -7.60 2.22 9.33
CA LYS A 113 -8.83 1.65 9.92
C LYS A 113 -8.62 1.32 11.39
N SER A 114 -7.45 0.81 11.76
CA SER A 114 -7.10 0.44 13.13
C SER A 114 -6.84 1.65 14.04
N LYS A 115 -6.85 2.88 13.49
CA LYS A 115 -6.63 4.15 14.21
C LYS A 115 -5.31 4.19 15.01
N ARG A 116 -4.27 3.48 14.56
CA ARG A 116 -2.96 3.46 15.23
C ARG A 116 -2.22 4.79 15.06
N SER A 117 -1.47 4.92 13.96
CA SER A 117 -0.53 6.02 13.78
C SER A 117 -0.46 6.44 12.33
N GLU A 118 -0.79 7.70 12.06
CA GLU A 118 -0.55 8.32 10.76
C GLU A 118 0.93 8.18 10.33
N SER A 119 1.86 8.01 11.27
CA SER A 119 3.29 7.84 10.95
C SER A 119 3.60 6.48 10.33
N ASN A 120 2.91 5.41 10.75
CA ASN A 120 3.08 4.06 10.19
C ASN A 120 2.41 4.00 8.81
N THR A 121 1.19 4.53 8.73
CA THR A 121 0.47 4.67 7.47
C THR A 121 1.28 5.41 6.39
N ILE A 122 1.96 6.51 6.78
CA ILE A 122 2.85 7.24 5.87
C ILE A 122 3.98 6.33 5.37
N THR A 123 4.58 5.54 6.26
CA THR A 123 5.66 4.62 5.89
C THR A 123 5.16 3.59 4.87
N ASP A 124 4.03 2.94 5.12
CA ASP A 124 3.49 1.89 4.24
C ASP A 124 3.19 2.43 2.84
N PHE A 125 2.47 3.55 2.74
CA PHE A 125 2.17 4.16 1.43
C PHE A 125 3.43 4.66 0.73
N LEU A 126 4.38 5.21 1.48
CA LEU A 126 5.65 5.68 0.92
C LEU A 126 6.47 4.52 0.35
N GLU A 127 6.49 3.35 1.01
CA GLU A 127 7.13 2.15 0.48
C GLU A 127 6.50 1.71 -0.84
N GLY A 128 5.17 1.75 -0.96
CA GLY A 128 4.48 1.47 -2.22
C GLY A 128 4.90 2.43 -3.34
N VAL A 129 4.95 3.73 -3.05
CA VAL A 129 5.37 4.75 -4.03
C VAL A 129 6.85 4.57 -4.42
N LYS A 130 7.72 4.17 -3.49
CA LYS A 130 9.16 3.92 -3.73
C LYS A 130 9.46 2.77 -4.68
N VAL A 131 8.51 1.85 -4.93
CA VAL A 131 8.68 0.77 -5.90
C VAL A 131 8.92 1.29 -7.34
N LYS A 132 8.55 2.55 -7.63
CA LYS A 132 8.79 3.22 -8.93
C LYS A 132 8.21 2.45 -10.13
N TYR A 133 7.02 1.90 -9.96
CA TYR A 133 6.25 1.27 -11.02
C TYR A 133 4.91 1.98 -11.21
N ASN A 134 4.56 2.32 -12.45
CA ASN A 134 3.34 3.05 -12.75
C ASN A 134 2.14 2.08 -12.77
N SER A 135 1.45 1.98 -11.63
CA SER A 135 0.24 1.18 -11.46
C SER A 135 -0.91 2.04 -10.90
N ASN A 136 -2.12 1.50 -10.88
CA ASN A 136 -3.23 2.16 -10.20
C ASN A 136 -3.03 2.19 -8.69
N GLU A 137 -2.33 1.18 -8.15
CA GLU A 137 -2.00 1.00 -6.75
C GLU A 137 -1.02 2.07 -6.29
N GLU A 138 0.00 2.38 -7.10
CA GLU A 138 0.91 3.51 -6.87
C GLU A 138 0.14 4.82 -6.73
N LYS A 139 -0.74 5.13 -7.69
CA LYS A 139 -1.54 6.35 -7.67
C LYS A 139 -2.42 6.42 -6.43
N ARG A 140 -2.99 5.28 -6.00
CA ARG A 140 -3.80 5.19 -4.78
C ARG A 140 -2.96 5.42 -3.52
N CYS A 141 -1.76 4.84 -3.43
CA CYS A 141 -0.82 5.12 -2.34
C CYS A 141 -0.48 6.60 -2.28
N ARG A 142 -0.14 7.21 -3.42
CA ARG A 142 0.18 8.63 -3.54
C ARG A 142 -0.96 9.53 -3.07
N VAL A 143 -2.18 9.34 -3.58
CA VAL A 143 -3.36 10.13 -3.15
C VAL A 143 -3.62 10.00 -1.65
N LYS A 144 -3.47 8.79 -1.09
CA LYS A 144 -3.63 8.58 0.36
C LYS A 144 -2.52 9.25 1.18
N LEU A 145 -1.30 9.24 0.67
CA LEU A 145 -0.14 9.87 1.30
C LEU A 145 -0.29 11.40 1.32
N GLU A 146 -0.63 12.02 0.19
CA GLU A 146 -0.90 13.46 0.07
C GLU A 146 -1.97 13.91 1.07
N MET A 147 -3.12 13.21 1.11
CA MET A 147 -4.21 13.51 2.03
C MET A 147 -3.76 13.52 3.51
N ILE A 148 -2.91 12.58 3.93
CA ILE A 148 -2.44 12.50 5.32
C ILE A 148 -1.42 13.59 5.60
N VAL A 149 -0.50 13.83 4.67
CA VAL A 149 0.58 14.82 4.80
C VAL A 149 0.02 16.23 4.83
N GLU A 150 -0.94 16.57 3.97
CA GLU A 150 -1.65 17.85 3.99
C GLU A 150 -2.39 18.06 5.31
N ARG A 151 -3.10 17.02 5.80
CA ARG A 151 -3.78 17.07 7.10
C ARG A 151 -2.80 17.31 8.25
N ARG A 152 -1.62 16.70 8.21
CA ARG A 152 -0.56 16.89 9.22
C ARG A 152 0.01 18.30 9.18
N LEU A 153 0.32 18.81 7.99
CA LEU A 153 0.83 20.18 7.82
C LEU A 153 -0.21 21.24 8.21
N HIS A 154 -1.49 20.97 7.99
CA HIS A 154 -2.56 21.86 8.46
C HIS A 154 -2.60 21.94 9.99
N ARG A 155 -2.38 20.81 10.69
CA ARG A 155 -2.33 20.76 12.16
C ARG A 155 -1.01 21.32 12.71
N ASN A 156 0.09 21.03 12.04
CA ASN A 156 1.44 21.47 12.40
C ASN A 156 2.24 21.82 11.13
N PRO A 157 2.33 23.11 10.77
CA PRO A 157 3.10 23.57 9.62
C PRO A 157 4.62 23.27 9.69
N ARG A 158 5.12 22.86 10.86
CA ARG A 158 6.52 22.51 11.13
C ARG A 158 6.80 21.01 11.17
N ASP A 159 5.84 20.17 10.75
CA ASP A 159 6.02 18.72 10.69
C ASP A 159 7.06 18.36 9.61
N CYS A 160 8.30 18.15 10.04
CA CYS A 160 9.43 17.84 9.17
C CYS A 160 9.22 16.55 8.37
N LYS A 161 8.58 15.54 8.96
CA LYS A 161 8.29 14.27 8.27
C LYS A 161 7.30 14.53 7.13
N ALA A 162 6.24 15.29 7.38
CA ALA A 162 5.27 15.66 6.36
C ALA A 162 5.89 16.49 5.22
N LEU A 163 6.72 17.50 5.56
CA LEU A 163 7.47 18.29 4.58
C LEU A 163 8.40 17.41 3.73
N SER A 164 9.14 16.49 4.36
CA SER A 164 10.06 15.59 3.64
C SER A 164 9.34 14.66 2.66
N VAL A 165 8.10 14.25 2.98
CA VAL A 165 7.30 13.41 2.09
C VAL A 165 6.85 14.20 0.87
N LEU A 166 6.43 15.46 1.02
CA LEU A 166 6.14 16.34 -0.13
C LEU A 166 7.39 16.54 -0.99
N GLY A 167 8.54 16.80 -0.36
CA GLY A 167 9.82 16.94 -1.07
C GLY A 167 10.14 15.69 -1.91
N PHE A 168 9.96 14.50 -1.33
CA PHE A 168 10.16 13.24 -2.02
C PHE A 168 9.15 13.01 -3.17
N LEU A 169 7.87 13.36 -2.99
CA LEU A 169 6.87 13.22 -4.07
C LEU A 169 7.21 14.13 -5.25
N HIS A 170 7.56 15.39 -4.99
CA HIS A 170 8.02 16.31 -6.04
C HIS A 170 9.30 15.84 -6.73
N GLN A 171 10.22 15.22 -5.98
CA GLN A 171 11.42 14.62 -6.55
C GLN A 171 11.07 13.48 -7.53
N LEU A 172 10.10 12.62 -7.18
CA LEU A 172 9.62 11.56 -8.08
C LEU A 172 8.94 12.10 -9.32
N ASP A 173 8.27 13.24 -9.21
CA ASP A 173 7.59 13.91 -10.33
C ASP A 173 8.57 14.70 -11.22
N GLY A 174 9.87 14.70 -10.87
CA GLY A 174 10.91 15.44 -11.59
C GLY A 174 10.93 16.94 -11.30
N GLU A 175 10.10 17.41 -10.36
CA GLU A 175 9.99 18.81 -9.97
C GLU A 175 11.09 19.18 -8.96
N LYS A 176 12.36 19.08 -9.38
CA LYS A 176 13.55 19.27 -8.53
C LYS A 176 13.47 20.55 -7.66
N SER A 177 13.06 21.68 -8.23
CA SER A 177 13.01 22.95 -7.52
C SER A 177 12.05 22.93 -6.33
N LYS A 178 10.85 22.36 -6.50
CA LYS A 178 9.87 22.22 -5.41
C LYS A 178 10.34 21.21 -4.36
N ALA A 179 10.97 20.12 -4.81
CA ALA A 179 11.54 19.14 -3.90
C ALA A 179 12.57 19.77 -2.96
N ILE A 180 13.50 20.57 -3.52
CA ILE A 180 14.49 21.33 -2.74
C ILE A 180 13.79 22.29 -1.76
N GLU A 181 12.79 23.05 -2.19
CA GLU A 181 12.05 23.99 -1.33
C GLU A 181 11.47 23.29 -0.09
N TYR A 182 10.83 22.13 -0.27
CA TYR A 182 10.27 21.38 0.86
C TYR A 182 11.35 20.81 1.80
N PHE A 183 12.46 20.32 1.26
CA PHE A 183 13.57 19.83 2.10
C PHE A 183 14.28 20.97 2.85
N GLU A 184 14.50 22.12 2.21
CA GLU A 184 15.04 23.32 2.86
C GLU A 184 14.12 23.82 3.97
N LYS A 185 12.80 23.83 3.74
CA LYS A 185 11.82 24.16 4.77
C LYS A 185 11.82 23.17 5.94
N ALA A 186 12.07 21.87 5.68
CA ALA A 186 12.26 20.90 6.75
C ALA A 186 13.56 21.17 7.54
N LEU A 187 14.64 21.55 6.86
CA LEU A 187 15.92 21.92 7.47
C LEU A 187 15.84 23.20 8.32
N GLU A 188 14.92 24.13 8.04
CA GLU A 188 14.69 25.28 8.93
C GLU A 188 14.27 24.85 10.35
N PHE A 189 13.59 23.71 10.47
CA PHE A 189 13.09 23.18 11.74
C PHE A 189 13.98 22.07 12.32
N ASP A 190 14.74 21.37 11.48
CA ASP A 190 15.71 20.35 11.88
C ASP A 190 17.04 20.50 11.10
N PRO A 191 17.89 21.49 11.45
CA PRO A 191 19.07 21.84 10.66
C PRO A 191 20.16 20.77 10.62
N ALA A 192 20.16 19.84 11.57
CA ALA A 192 21.17 18.78 11.68
C ALA A 192 20.74 17.49 10.96
N ASN A 193 19.61 17.50 10.24
CA ASN A 193 19.09 16.31 9.58
C ASN A 193 19.90 15.95 8.34
N GLU A 194 20.75 14.95 8.46
CA GLU A 194 21.62 14.46 7.37
C GLU A 194 20.82 13.99 6.14
N ILE A 195 19.61 13.44 6.34
CA ILE A 195 18.78 12.93 5.24
C ILE A 195 18.34 14.09 4.34
N TYR A 196 17.88 15.20 4.93
CA TYR A 196 17.43 16.35 4.14
C TYR A 196 18.60 17.08 3.49
N LEU A 197 19.75 17.16 4.18
CA LEU A 197 20.98 17.71 3.59
C LEU A 197 21.42 16.90 2.37
N SER A 198 21.47 15.56 2.48
CA SER A 198 21.81 14.67 1.35
C SER A 198 20.83 14.87 0.19
N ALA A 199 19.53 14.89 0.46
CA ALA A 199 18.51 15.08 -0.57
C ALA A 199 18.66 16.42 -1.30
N VAL A 200 18.94 17.52 -0.59
CA VAL A 200 19.17 18.84 -1.20
C VAL A 200 20.45 18.85 -2.05
N CYS A 201 21.53 18.24 -1.55
CA CYS A 201 22.79 18.12 -2.31
C CYS A 201 22.58 17.34 -3.61
N GLU A 202 21.99 16.14 -3.54
CA GLU A 202 21.73 15.28 -4.70
C GLU A 202 20.83 15.96 -5.75
N LEU A 203 19.88 16.79 -5.32
CA LEU A 203 18.96 17.47 -6.23
C LEU A 203 19.57 18.68 -6.94
N LYS A 204 20.61 19.30 -6.37
CA LYS A 204 21.30 20.47 -6.91
C LYS A 204 22.42 20.12 -7.89
N GLU A 205 22.86 18.87 -7.90
CA GLU A 205 23.75 18.28 -8.93
C GLU A 205 22.99 18.03 -10.25
#